data_AF-A0A397PFP9-F1
#
_entry.id   AF-A0A397PFP9-F1
#
_cell.length_a   1.000
_cell.length_b   1.000
_cell.length_c   1.000
_cell.angle_alpha   90.00
_cell.angle_beta   90.00
_cell.angle_gamma   90.00
#
_symmetry.space_group_name_H-M   'P 1'
#
loop_
_entity.id
_entity.type
_entity.pdbx_description
1 polymer ?
#
loop_
_entity_poly.entity_id
_entity_poly.type
_entity_poly.pdbx_seq_one_letter_code
_entity_poly.pdbx_strand_id
1 'polypeptide(L)'
;MTQLVFVHGVATRQTPAYAAEVQLRDDRFRKLALGKEAGIRNPFWGDLGASFAFGEQCLPRSGDLPTPFSLGGGSEIPGAIGGVSIAEIAAVDFPAAVDTLYAVLIETAATQNRQLDPEEFSEMQAAAAYAEVNTAPTWVKPDMTDAAFIDALRERLQREPPAAYGLLDRLKAAAGTVLDRGRNLVSSGVLGLTRDKLNPMAARFIGDVFVYLRGGAVRADIRHRVVAELLAARADATAKDEPLVVVGHSLGGVILYDLLTDPAGAGLPDGFAIDVLLTVGSQPGFFEELKLFAASEKSIPSPGRTLAAKPAAVARWWNVYDPVDVLSFRCQGIFDGVEDFMFSSMTGVIDAHTSYFMRPRFFERLRSRLQALA
;
A
#
# COMPACT_ATOMS: atom_id res chain seq x y z
N MET A 1 -6.12 32.31 15.07
CA MET A 1 -6.34 31.03 15.78
C MET A 1 -7.23 30.17 14.90
N THR A 2 -7.32 28.85 15.10
CA THR A 2 -7.93 27.94 14.12
C THR A 2 -8.59 26.75 14.83
N GLN A 3 -9.76 26.35 14.35
CA GLN A 3 -10.38 25.08 14.72
C GLN A 3 -9.98 24.01 13.71
N LEU A 4 -9.55 22.84 14.19
CA LEU A 4 -9.14 21.72 13.36
C LEU A 4 -9.95 20.45 13.66
N VAL A 5 -10.41 19.78 12.62
CA VAL A 5 -10.91 18.39 12.71
C VAL A 5 -9.95 17.49 11.95
N PHE A 6 -9.41 16.46 12.61
CA PHE A 6 -8.53 15.48 11.98
C PHE A 6 -9.22 14.13 11.88
N VAL A 7 -9.52 13.68 10.66
CA VAL A 7 -10.09 12.36 10.40
C VAL A 7 -8.97 11.39 10.03
N HIS A 8 -8.79 10.37 10.87
CA HIS A 8 -7.76 9.35 10.70
C HIS A 8 -8.07 8.36 9.58
N GLY A 9 -7.04 7.66 9.11
CA GLY A 9 -7.12 6.58 8.13
C GLY A 9 -7.50 5.22 8.74
N VAL A 10 -7.18 4.16 8.02
CA VAL A 10 -7.52 2.77 8.40
C VAL A 10 -6.64 2.20 9.51
N ALA A 11 -6.95 0.97 9.92
CA ALA A 11 -6.23 0.16 10.90
C ALA A 11 -6.03 0.82 12.27
N THR A 12 -6.81 1.88 12.54
CA THR A 12 -6.76 2.61 13.80
C THR A 12 -7.65 1.91 14.81
N ARG A 13 -7.12 1.62 16.01
CA ARG A 13 -7.87 0.99 17.11
C ARG A 13 -7.55 1.71 18.41
N GLN A 14 -8.54 1.79 19.30
CA GLN A 14 -8.39 2.49 20.56
C GLN A 14 -7.39 1.73 21.44
N THR A 15 -6.19 2.29 21.56
CA THR A 15 -5.09 1.75 22.36
C THR A 15 -4.38 2.90 23.07
N PRO A 16 -3.65 2.65 24.17
CA PRO A 16 -2.83 3.68 24.80
C PRO A 16 -1.79 4.29 23.84
N ALA A 17 -1.23 3.47 22.92
CA ALA A 17 -0.30 3.92 21.91
C ALA A 17 -0.96 4.91 20.92
N TYR A 18 -2.16 4.59 20.43
CA TYR A 18 -2.92 5.50 19.57
C TYR A 18 -3.26 6.82 20.27
N ALA A 19 -3.68 6.77 21.54
CA ALA A 19 -3.98 7.98 22.30
C ALA A 19 -2.73 8.88 22.47
N ALA A 20 -1.56 8.29 22.72
CA ALA A 20 -0.30 9.01 22.79
C ALA A 20 0.11 9.62 21.44
N GLU A 21 -0.09 8.88 20.33
CA GLU A 21 0.18 9.39 18.98
C GLU A 21 -0.71 10.57 18.62
N VAL A 22 -2.01 10.48 18.91
CA VAL A 22 -2.97 11.58 18.73
C VAL A 22 -2.54 12.81 19.53
N GLN A 23 -2.18 12.63 20.81
CA GLN A 23 -1.72 13.73 21.64
C GLN A 23 -0.46 14.40 21.07
N LEU A 24 0.54 13.62 20.65
CA LEU A 24 1.76 14.15 20.07
C LEU A 24 1.51 14.89 18.75
N ARG A 25 0.64 14.36 17.89
CA ARG A 25 0.26 15.00 16.63
C ARG A 25 -0.45 16.32 16.88
N ASP A 26 -1.42 16.34 17.80
CA ASP A 26 -2.18 17.54 18.16
C ASP A 26 -1.27 18.61 18.78
N ASP A 27 -0.32 18.20 19.62
CA ASP A 27 0.72 19.06 20.17
C ASP A 27 1.56 19.72 19.07
N ARG A 28 1.95 18.96 18.03
CA ARG A 28 2.68 19.52 16.88
C ARG A 28 1.81 20.49 16.09
N PHE A 29 0.54 20.18 15.83
CA PHE A 29 -0.38 21.12 15.19
C PHE A 29 -0.48 22.42 15.98
N ARG A 30 -0.72 22.37 17.29
CA ARG A 30 -0.80 23.57 18.15
C ARG A 30 0.51 24.35 18.17
N LYS A 31 1.63 23.68 18.42
CA LYS A 31 2.94 24.33 18.62
C LYS A 31 3.54 24.86 17.32
N LEU A 32 3.31 24.18 16.19
CA LEU A 32 4.04 24.44 14.94
C LEU A 32 3.16 25.02 13.82
N ALA A 33 1.83 24.81 13.84
CA ALA A 33 0.93 25.22 12.75
C ALA A 33 -0.17 26.21 13.14
N LEU A 34 -0.92 25.96 14.22
CA LEU A 34 -2.23 26.59 14.46
C LEU A 34 -2.24 27.62 15.61
N GLY A 35 -1.30 27.49 16.56
CA GLY A 35 -1.30 28.25 17.82
C GLY A 35 -1.69 27.38 19.03
N LYS A 36 -1.24 27.78 20.22
CA LYS A 36 -1.33 26.96 21.46
C LYS A 36 -2.78 26.67 21.89
N GLU A 37 -3.70 27.60 21.70
CA GLU A 37 -5.12 27.44 22.09
C GLU A 37 -6.00 26.91 20.94
N ALA A 38 -5.41 26.42 19.85
CA ALA A 38 -6.18 25.85 18.75
C ALA A 38 -7.00 24.64 19.23
N GLY A 39 -8.30 24.66 18.90
CA GLY A 39 -9.19 23.54 19.15
C GLY A 39 -8.93 22.44 18.12
N ILE A 40 -8.71 21.21 18.59
CA ILE A 40 -8.47 20.05 17.72
C ILE A 40 -9.42 18.94 18.13
N ARG A 41 -10.17 18.42 17.15
CA ARG A 41 -11.12 17.33 17.30
C ARG A 41 -10.69 16.14 16.45
N ASN A 42 -10.84 14.94 17.01
CA ASN A 42 -10.37 13.68 16.42
C ASN A 42 -11.50 12.66 16.41
N PRO A 43 -12.39 12.67 15.40
CA PRO A 43 -13.47 11.70 15.33
C PRO A 43 -12.88 10.29 15.27
N PHE A 44 -13.29 9.43 16.20
CA PHE A 44 -12.84 8.05 16.25
C PHE A 44 -13.89 7.12 15.65
N TRP A 45 -13.55 6.50 14.53
CA TRP A 45 -14.41 5.56 13.82
C TRP A 45 -13.84 4.14 13.74
N GLY A 46 -12.59 3.93 14.18
CA GLY A 46 -11.83 2.70 13.94
C GLY A 46 -12.42 1.42 14.55
N ASP A 47 -13.28 1.52 15.56
CA ASP A 47 -14.06 0.41 16.11
C ASP A 47 -15.17 -0.10 15.17
N LEU A 48 -15.64 0.74 14.25
CA LEU A 48 -16.62 0.38 13.21
C LEU A 48 -15.97 -0.22 11.96
N GLY A 49 -14.64 -0.27 11.90
CA GLY A 49 -13.89 -0.86 10.79
C GLY A 49 -14.03 -2.38 10.71
N ALA A 50 -13.11 -3.01 9.99
CA ALA A 50 -13.05 -4.46 9.87
C ALA A 50 -12.96 -5.17 11.22
N SER A 51 -13.81 -6.18 11.36
CA SER A 51 -13.79 -7.18 12.41
C SER A 51 -13.67 -8.57 11.79
N PHE A 52 -12.83 -9.42 12.37
CA PHE A 52 -12.58 -10.77 11.84
C PHE A 52 -13.37 -11.80 12.63
N ALA A 53 -14.48 -12.28 12.06
CA ALA A 53 -15.38 -13.25 12.70
C ALA A 53 -14.69 -14.56 13.10
N PHE A 54 -13.66 -14.96 12.35
CA PHE A 54 -12.89 -16.18 12.60
C PHE A 54 -11.54 -15.91 13.27
N GLY A 55 -11.36 -14.78 13.96
CA GLY A 55 -10.14 -14.47 14.70
C GLY A 55 -8.87 -14.53 13.83
N GLU A 56 -8.95 -13.98 12.62
CA GLU A 56 -7.83 -13.91 11.66
C GLU A 56 -7.30 -15.29 11.21
N GLN A 57 -8.10 -16.37 11.29
CA GLN A 57 -7.73 -17.70 10.81
C GLN A 57 -7.43 -17.77 9.30
N CYS A 58 -7.89 -16.81 8.50
CA CYS A 58 -7.55 -16.73 7.09
C CYS A 58 -6.11 -16.26 6.82
N LEU A 59 -5.41 -15.74 7.83
CA LEU A 59 -4.03 -15.29 7.69
C LEU A 59 -3.10 -16.49 7.89
N PRO A 60 -2.15 -16.75 6.95
CA PRO A 60 -1.09 -17.72 7.19
C PRO A 60 -0.27 -17.34 8.42
N ARG A 61 0.05 -18.33 9.25
CA ARG A 61 0.82 -18.19 10.49
C ARG A 61 2.16 -18.89 10.37
N SER A 62 3.18 -18.36 11.03
CA SER A 62 4.43 -19.09 11.21
C SER A 62 4.15 -20.43 11.90
N GLY A 63 4.50 -21.53 11.24
CA GLY A 63 4.28 -22.89 11.73
C GLY A 63 3.12 -23.64 11.05
N ASP A 64 2.31 -22.96 10.24
CA ASP A 64 1.42 -23.66 9.31
C ASP A 64 2.28 -24.42 8.29
N LEU A 65 2.08 -25.72 8.15
CA LEU A 65 2.70 -26.53 7.09
C LEU A 65 1.83 -26.42 5.83
N PRO A 66 2.21 -25.64 4.81
CA PRO A 66 1.39 -25.51 3.62
C PRO A 66 1.44 -26.82 2.82
N THR A 67 0.28 -27.34 2.42
CA THR A 67 0.24 -28.36 1.37
C THR A 67 0.60 -27.69 0.04
N PRO A 68 1.65 -28.15 -0.67
CA PRO A 68 2.01 -27.57 -1.95
C PRO A 68 0.90 -27.74 -2.98
N PHE A 69 0.70 -26.73 -3.82
CA PHE A 69 -0.21 -26.79 -4.96
C PHE A 69 0.46 -27.48 -6.16
N SER A 70 1.00 -28.69 -5.94
CA SER A 70 1.64 -29.50 -6.99
C SER A 70 0.83 -30.77 -7.26
N LEU A 71 0.77 -31.17 -8.54
CA LEU A 71 -0.01 -32.31 -9.01
C LEU A 71 0.82 -33.60 -8.90
N GLY A 72 1.12 -33.99 -7.67
CA GLY A 72 1.89 -35.20 -7.37
C GLY A 72 2.48 -35.07 -5.98
N GLY A 73 2.09 -35.97 -5.07
CA GLY A 73 2.58 -35.98 -3.69
C GLY A 73 4.10 -36.13 -3.62
N GLY A 74 4.81 -35.01 -3.65
CA GLY A 74 6.22 -34.90 -3.35
C GLY A 74 6.41 -34.73 -1.84
N SER A 75 7.29 -35.55 -1.27
CA SER A 75 7.60 -35.64 0.16
C SER A 75 7.78 -34.28 0.84
N GLU A 76 7.35 -34.23 2.11
CA GLU A 76 7.78 -33.23 3.09
C GLU A 76 9.29 -32.98 2.95
N ILE A 77 9.70 -31.74 2.65
CA ILE A 77 11.09 -31.33 2.80
C ILE A 77 11.25 -30.88 4.27
N PRO A 78 11.85 -31.71 5.15
CA PRO A 78 11.96 -31.37 6.56
C PRO A 78 13.14 -30.42 6.75
N GLY A 79 12.90 -29.31 7.46
CA GLY A 79 13.94 -28.63 8.22
C GLY A 79 14.96 -27.83 7.40
N ALA A 80 14.66 -26.54 7.24
CA ALA A 80 15.65 -25.53 6.93
C ALA A 80 16.81 -25.51 7.94
N ILE A 81 18.01 -25.92 7.52
CA ILE A 81 19.30 -25.45 8.07
C ILE A 81 20.35 -25.46 6.95
N GLY A 82 20.36 -24.40 6.13
CA GLY A 82 21.24 -24.25 4.96
C GLY A 82 20.45 -23.72 3.77
N GLY A 83 21.01 -22.79 3.00
CA GLY A 83 20.35 -22.29 1.80
C GLY A 83 20.04 -23.45 0.87
N VAL A 84 18.75 -23.63 0.56
CA VAL A 84 18.27 -24.70 -0.31
C VAL A 84 18.87 -24.45 -1.69
N SER A 85 19.70 -25.38 -2.14
CA SER A 85 20.34 -25.33 -3.44
C SER A 85 19.29 -25.63 -4.53
N ILE A 86 19.35 -24.96 -5.67
CA ILE A 86 18.49 -25.24 -6.83
C ILE A 86 18.68 -26.70 -7.27
N ALA A 87 19.89 -27.24 -7.16
CA ALA A 87 20.17 -28.65 -7.43
C ALA A 87 19.49 -29.61 -6.43
N GLU A 88 19.37 -29.21 -5.15
CA GLU A 88 18.63 -29.95 -4.13
C GLU A 88 17.12 -29.95 -4.43
N ILE A 89 16.57 -28.80 -4.86
CA ILE A 89 15.18 -28.72 -5.36
C ILE A 89 15.03 -29.65 -6.55
N ALA A 90 15.98 -29.62 -7.51
CA ALA A 90 15.89 -30.41 -8.73
C ALA A 90 15.91 -31.92 -8.49
N ALA A 91 16.57 -32.36 -7.43
CA ALA A 91 16.63 -33.77 -7.03
C ALA A 91 15.29 -34.28 -6.47
N VAL A 92 14.43 -33.37 -5.98
CA VAL A 92 13.12 -33.68 -5.40
C VAL A 92 11.98 -33.37 -6.39
N ASP A 93 12.05 -32.22 -7.04
CA ASP A 93 11.08 -31.66 -7.98
C ASP A 93 11.82 -30.86 -9.07
N PHE A 94 12.15 -31.55 -10.16
CA PHE A 94 12.88 -30.95 -11.28
C PHE A 94 12.13 -29.79 -11.95
N PRO A 95 10.81 -29.89 -12.24
CA PRO A 95 10.03 -28.74 -12.70
C PRO A 95 10.12 -27.53 -11.77
N ALA A 96 9.96 -27.71 -10.45
CA ALA A 96 10.05 -26.60 -9.51
C ALA A 96 11.45 -25.94 -9.51
N ALA A 97 12.51 -26.70 -9.73
CA ALA A 97 13.87 -26.16 -9.84
C ALA A 97 14.06 -25.29 -11.10
N VAL A 98 13.47 -25.71 -12.22
CA VAL A 98 13.47 -24.93 -13.48
C VAL A 98 12.67 -23.63 -13.31
N ASP A 99 11.50 -23.69 -12.66
CA ASP A 99 10.70 -22.49 -12.37
C ASP A 99 11.43 -21.51 -11.44
N THR A 100 12.09 -22.03 -10.40
CA THR A 100 12.88 -21.24 -9.44
C THR A 100 14.01 -20.49 -10.14
N LEU A 101 14.69 -21.16 -11.07
CA LEU A 101 15.76 -20.57 -11.87
C LEU A 101 15.27 -19.38 -12.71
N TYR A 102 14.07 -19.48 -13.29
CA TYR A 102 13.50 -18.40 -14.09
C TYR A 102 12.86 -17.27 -13.27
N ALA A 103 12.30 -17.57 -12.11
CA ALA A 103 11.86 -16.53 -11.18
C ALA A 103 13.02 -15.59 -10.81
N VAL A 104 14.20 -16.16 -10.53
CA VAL A 104 15.43 -15.40 -10.26
C VAL A 104 15.86 -14.55 -11.46
N LEU A 105 15.75 -15.07 -12.67
CA LEU A 105 16.06 -14.33 -13.90
C LEU A 105 15.11 -13.13 -14.09
N ILE A 106 13.80 -13.35 -13.96
CA ILE A 106 12.76 -12.32 -14.09
C ILE A 106 13.00 -11.22 -13.05
N GLU A 107 13.23 -11.61 -11.79
CA GLU A 107 13.49 -10.67 -10.70
C GLU A 107 14.78 -9.86 -10.97
N THR A 108 15.84 -10.51 -11.45
CA THR A 108 17.09 -9.83 -11.79
C THR A 108 16.86 -8.81 -12.92
N ALA A 109 16.15 -9.19 -13.98
CA ALA A 109 15.81 -8.28 -15.06
C ALA A 109 14.98 -7.08 -14.56
N ALA A 110 13.99 -7.33 -13.68
CA ALA A 110 13.18 -6.28 -13.06
C ALA A 110 14.01 -5.32 -12.21
N THR A 111 14.95 -5.82 -11.38
CA THR A 111 15.85 -4.97 -10.58
C THR A 111 16.79 -4.11 -11.43
N GLN A 112 17.10 -4.57 -12.64
CA GLN A 112 17.91 -3.84 -13.62
C GLN A 112 17.06 -2.93 -14.52
N ASN A 113 15.75 -2.85 -14.28
CA ASN A 113 14.78 -2.11 -15.10
C ASN A 113 14.86 -2.50 -16.59
N ARG A 114 15.08 -3.79 -16.85
CA ARG A 114 15.28 -4.39 -18.16
C ARG A 114 14.13 -5.36 -18.46
N GLN A 115 13.67 -5.39 -19.71
CA GLN A 115 12.77 -6.44 -20.18
C GLN A 115 13.55 -7.69 -20.60
N LEU A 116 12.93 -8.86 -20.44
CA LEU A 116 13.48 -10.09 -21.00
C LEU A 116 13.54 -10.00 -22.52
N ASP A 117 14.63 -10.44 -23.10
CA ASP A 117 14.76 -10.50 -24.56
C ASP A 117 14.11 -11.79 -25.13
N PRO A 118 13.82 -11.85 -26.45
CA PRO A 118 13.18 -13.01 -27.05
C PRO A 118 13.96 -14.32 -26.92
N GLU A 119 15.29 -14.26 -26.81
CA GLU A 119 16.14 -15.44 -26.60
C GLU A 119 15.93 -15.98 -25.19
N GLU A 120 15.85 -15.10 -24.20
CA GLU A 120 15.54 -15.46 -22.81
C GLU A 120 14.19 -16.14 -22.68
N PHE A 121 13.18 -15.66 -23.40
CA PHE A 121 11.85 -16.28 -23.44
C PHE A 121 11.86 -17.65 -24.15
N SER A 122 12.65 -17.80 -25.21
CA SER A 122 12.78 -19.07 -25.93
C SER A 122 13.48 -20.13 -25.09
N GLU A 123 14.51 -19.77 -24.32
CA GLU A 123 15.20 -20.67 -23.39
C GLU A 123 14.27 -21.09 -22.23
N MET A 124 13.51 -20.13 -21.69
CA MET A 124 12.45 -20.39 -20.71
C MET A 124 11.48 -21.46 -21.19
N GLN A 125 10.96 -21.28 -22.39
CA GLN A 125 10.02 -22.21 -22.99
C GLN A 125 10.65 -23.58 -23.25
N ALA A 126 11.91 -23.64 -23.70
CA ALA A 126 12.60 -24.89 -23.96
C ALA A 126 12.84 -25.70 -22.67
N ALA A 127 13.25 -25.05 -21.58
CA ALA A 127 13.46 -25.74 -20.31
C ALA A 127 12.16 -26.15 -19.63
N ALA A 128 11.10 -25.33 -19.73
CA ALA A 128 9.78 -25.72 -19.25
C ALA A 128 9.28 -26.97 -20.00
N ALA A 129 9.37 -26.97 -21.33
CA ALA A 129 9.01 -28.14 -22.14
C ALA A 129 9.89 -29.37 -21.83
N TYR A 130 11.18 -29.17 -21.54
CA TYR A 130 12.06 -30.26 -21.11
C TYR A 130 11.64 -30.82 -19.74
N ALA A 131 11.27 -29.95 -18.79
CA ALA A 131 10.87 -30.32 -17.44
C ALA A 131 9.51 -31.02 -17.38
N GLU A 132 8.56 -30.64 -18.24
CA GLU A 132 7.29 -31.34 -18.39
C GLU A 132 7.47 -32.80 -18.81
N VAL A 133 8.46 -33.08 -19.66
CA VAL A 133 8.75 -34.44 -20.15
C VAL A 133 9.67 -35.21 -19.20
N ASN A 134 10.54 -34.52 -18.45
CA ASN A 134 11.57 -35.11 -17.62
C ASN A 134 11.39 -34.71 -16.14
N THR A 135 10.28 -35.09 -15.52
CA THR A 135 9.93 -34.67 -14.15
C THR A 135 10.90 -35.17 -13.06
N ALA A 136 11.67 -36.23 -13.32
CA ALA A 136 12.71 -36.76 -12.43
C ALA A 136 13.92 -37.26 -13.25
N PRO A 137 14.79 -36.37 -13.75
CA PRO A 137 15.88 -36.75 -14.62
C PRO A 137 16.97 -37.52 -13.85
N THR A 138 17.41 -38.66 -14.39
CA THR A 138 18.46 -39.50 -13.76
C THR A 138 19.84 -38.84 -13.69
N TRP A 139 20.05 -37.73 -14.42
CA TRP A 139 21.28 -36.98 -14.40
C TRP A 139 21.39 -36.01 -13.22
N VAL A 140 20.27 -35.66 -12.58
CA VAL A 140 20.27 -34.82 -11.39
C VAL A 140 20.70 -35.69 -10.21
N LYS A 141 21.81 -35.34 -9.58
CA LYS A 141 22.32 -36.05 -8.40
C LYS A 141 22.19 -35.21 -7.14
N PRO A 142 21.91 -35.82 -5.97
CA PRO A 142 21.75 -35.10 -4.71
C PRO A 142 22.96 -34.26 -4.28
N ASP A 143 24.16 -34.57 -4.79
CA ASP A 143 25.42 -33.89 -4.48
C ASP A 143 25.84 -32.85 -5.54
N MET A 144 24.98 -32.55 -6.52
CA MET A 144 25.28 -31.52 -7.52
C MET A 144 25.27 -30.12 -6.89
N THR A 145 26.22 -29.29 -7.32
CA THR A 145 26.16 -27.84 -7.07
C THR A 145 25.18 -27.16 -8.05
N ASP A 146 24.64 -26.01 -7.68
CA ASP A 146 23.78 -25.21 -8.57
C ASP A 146 24.45 -24.91 -9.91
N ALA A 147 25.73 -24.56 -9.90
CA ALA A 147 26.49 -24.33 -11.14
C ALA A 147 26.55 -25.59 -12.01
N ALA A 148 26.81 -26.76 -11.41
CA ALA A 148 26.85 -28.03 -12.14
C ALA A 148 25.46 -28.45 -12.64
N PHE A 149 24.40 -28.17 -11.88
CA PHE A 149 23.02 -28.39 -12.29
C PHE A 149 22.65 -27.53 -13.50
N ILE A 150 22.95 -26.22 -13.44
CA ILE A 150 22.68 -25.27 -14.53
C ILE A 150 23.47 -25.64 -15.79
N ASP A 151 24.73 -26.03 -15.65
CA ASP A 151 25.57 -26.43 -16.78
C ASP A 151 25.09 -27.76 -17.40
N ALA A 152 24.65 -28.72 -16.58
CA ALA A 152 24.07 -29.98 -17.08
C ALA A 152 22.69 -29.80 -17.72
N LEU A 153 21.84 -28.91 -17.18
CA LEU A 153 20.57 -28.52 -17.78
C LEU A 153 20.82 -27.89 -19.15
N ARG A 154 21.77 -26.95 -19.24
CA ARG A 154 22.19 -26.29 -20.47
C ARG A 154 22.57 -27.28 -21.56
N GLU A 155 23.43 -28.25 -21.27
CA GLU A 155 23.87 -29.27 -22.24
C GLU A 155 22.70 -30.02 -22.88
N ARG A 156 21.62 -30.22 -22.13
CA ARG A 156 20.45 -31.01 -22.54
C ARG A 156 19.40 -30.20 -23.29
N LEU A 157 19.43 -28.88 -23.14
CA LEU A 157 18.55 -27.95 -23.87
C LEU A 157 19.07 -27.61 -25.27
N GLN A 158 20.28 -28.04 -25.65
CA GLN A 158 20.89 -27.65 -26.92
C GLN A 158 20.14 -28.20 -28.16
N ARG A 159 19.55 -27.27 -28.92
CA ARG A 159 19.48 -27.26 -30.39
C ARG A 159 20.12 -25.95 -30.88
N GLU A 160 21.11 -26.04 -31.77
CA GLU A 160 21.90 -24.92 -32.34
C GLU A 160 21.07 -23.89 -33.17
N PRO A 161 21.57 -22.65 -33.43
CA PRO A 161 22.96 -22.17 -33.30
C PRO A 161 23.10 -20.85 -32.43
N PRO A 162 24.22 -20.07 -32.46
CA PRO A 162 25.21 -19.97 -31.39
C PRO A 162 25.23 -18.60 -30.67
N ALA A 163 24.08 -17.96 -30.45
CA ALA A 163 23.99 -16.66 -29.74
C ALA A 163 23.74 -16.77 -28.21
N ALA A 164 23.34 -17.94 -27.73
CA ALA A 164 22.81 -18.22 -26.39
C ALA A 164 23.83 -18.24 -25.21
N TYR A 165 25.04 -17.69 -25.38
CA TYR A 165 26.03 -17.71 -24.29
C TYR A 165 25.73 -16.67 -23.20
N GLY A 166 24.96 -15.61 -23.51
CA GLY A 166 24.74 -14.48 -22.61
C GLY A 166 23.73 -14.73 -21.47
N LEU A 167 22.69 -15.53 -21.69
CA LEU A 167 21.65 -15.76 -20.69
C LEU A 167 22.12 -16.64 -19.54
N LEU A 168 22.80 -17.73 -19.86
CA LEU A 168 23.20 -18.70 -18.85
C LEU A 168 24.38 -18.22 -18.00
N ASP A 169 25.22 -17.32 -18.52
CA ASP A 169 26.22 -16.60 -17.72
C ASP A 169 25.56 -15.60 -16.76
N ARG A 170 24.43 -14.98 -17.16
CA ARG A 170 23.58 -14.17 -16.26
C ARG A 170 22.85 -15.02 -15.24
N LEU A 171 22.40 -16.22 -15.58
CA LEU A 171 21.79 -17.19 -14.65
C LEU A 171 22.82 -17.70 -13.64
N LYS A 172 24.05 -17.97 -14.06
CA LYS A 172 25.17 -18.35 -13.18
C LYS A 172 25.58 -17.19 -12.26
N ALA A 173 25.60 -15.95 -12.77
CA ALA A 173 25.80 -14.76 -11.96
C ALA A 173 24.64 -14.51 -10.98
N ALA A 174 23.40 -14.73 -11.40
CA ALA A 174 22.21 -14.61 -10.56
C ALA A 174 22.18 -15.72 -9.49
N ALA A 175 22.55 -16.96 -9.81
CA ALA A 175 22.70 -18.07 -8.87
C ALA A 175 23.83 -17.84 -7.85
N GLY A 176 24.96 -17.24 -8.27
CA GLY A 176 25.99 -16.76 -7.35
C GLY A 176 25.45 -15.69 -6.38
N THR A 177 24.56 -14.81 -6.88
CA THR A 177 23.85 -13.81 -6.07
C THR A 177 22.82 -14.46 -5.13
N VAL A 178 22.23 -15.61 -5.50
CA VAL A 178 21.32 -16.42 -4.67
C VAL A 178 22.05 -17.10 -3.51
N LEU A 179 23.33 -17.47 -3.64
CA LEU A 179 24.13 -17.97 -2.50
C LEU A 179 24.43 -16.88 -1.46
N ASP A 180 24.79 -15.68 -1.92
CA ASP A 180 25.03 -14.53 -1.04
C ASP A 180 23.73 -13.96 -0.44
N ARG A 181 22.64 -13.97 -1.20
CA ARG A 181 21.30 -13.63 -0.70
C ARG A 181 20.69 -14.76 0.11
N GLY A 182 21.02 -16.02 -0.11
CA GLY A 182 20.55 -17.19 0.63
C GLY A 182 21.03 -17.16 2.09
N ARG A 183 22.26 -16.68 2.34
CA ARG A 183 22.70 -16.33 3.71
C ARG A 183 21.85 -15.25 4.38
N ASN A 184 21.18 -14.39 3.61
CA ASN A 184 20.34 -13.29 4.11
C ASN A 184 18.82 -13.55 3.98
N LEU A 185 18.38 -14.49 3.15
CA LEU A 185 16.99 -14.87 2.88
C LEU A 185 16.56 -16.09 3.69
N VAL A 186 17.50 -16.95 4.09
CA VAL A 186 17.28 -18.09 5.01
C VAL A 186 17.30 -17.62 6.47
N SER A 187 17.04 -16.33 6.71
CA SER A 187 16.41 -15.91 7.96
C SER A 187 14.90 -16.19 7.88
N SER A 188 14.50 -17.43 7.59
CA SER A 188 13.09 -17.86 7.68
C SER A 188 12.55 -17.75 9.12
N GLY A 189 13.45 -17.74 10.12
CA GLY A 189 13.12 -17.33 11.49
C GLY A 189 12.83 -15.83 11.67
N VAL A 190 13.32 -14.95 10.79
CA VAL A 190 13.06 -13.49 10.86
C VAL A 190 11.91 -13.09 9.94
N LEU A 191 11.80 -13.67 8.74
CA LEU A 191 10.72 -13.38 7.79
C LEU A 191 9.34 -13.86 8.29
N GLY A 192 9.24 -15.05 8.90
CA GLY A 192 8.00 -15.53 9.52
C GLY A 192 7.53 -14.62 10.65
N LEU A 193 8.46 -14.20 11.53
CA LEU A 193 8.17 -13.24 12.61
C LEU A 193 7.76 -11.85 12.10
N THR A 194 8.25 -11.42 10.93
CA THR A 194 7.78 -10.17 10.29
C THR A 194 6.42 -10.34 9.63
N ARG A 195 6.15 -11.48 8.97
CA ARG A 195 4.88 -11.74 8.28
C ARG A 195 3.71 -11.86 9.25
N ASP A 196 3.88 -12.54 10.38
CA ASP A 196 2.86 -12.68 11.42
C ASP A 196 2.38 -11.33 11.98
N LYS A 197 3.21 -10.29 11.89
CA LYS A 197 2.88 -8.93 12.34
C LYS A 197 2.34 -8.05 11.21
N LEU A 198 2.91 -8.16 10.01
CA LEU A 198 2.54 -7.34 8.86
C LEU A 198 1.22 -7.78 8.22
N ASN A 199 0.94 -9.08 8.19
CA ASN A 199 -0.25 -9.60 7.51
C ASN A 199 -1.57 -9.20 8.21
N PRO A 200 -1.69 -9.25 9.56
CA PRO A 200 -2.87 -8.71 10.24
C PRO A 200 -3.05 -7.20 10.03
N MET A 201 -1.95 -6.44 9.96
CA MET A 201 -1.98 -5.01 9.69
C MET A 201 -2.53 -4.73 8.28
N ALA A 202 -2.01 -5.42 7.26
CA ALA A 202 -2.49 -5.31 5.89
C ALA A 202 -3.96 -5.77 5.74
N ALA A 203 -4.34 -6.86 6.40
CA ALA A 203 -5.72 -7.35 6.40
C ALA A 203 -6.69 -6.34 7.02
N ARG A 204 -6.32 -5.71 8.14
CA ARG A 204 -7.11 -4.62 8.76
C ARG A 204 -7.18 -3.41 7.86
N PHE A 205 -6.04 -3.01 7.28
CA PHE A 205 -5.95 -1.89 6.35
C PHE A 205 -6.97 -2.06 5.21
N ILE A 206 -6.88 -3.17 4.47
CA ILE A 206 -7.75 -3.48 3.32
C ILE A 206 -9.20 -3.68 3.78
N GLY A 207 -9.39 -4.36 4.91
CA GLY A 207 -10.70 -4.61 5.49
C GLY A 207 -11.47 -3.34 5.82
N ASP A 208 -10.83 -2.36 6.48
CA ASP A 208 -11.47 -1.08 6.81
C ASP A 208 -11.91 -0.33 5.54
N VAL A 209 -11.10 -0.36 4.47
CA VAL A 209 -11.46 0.20 3.15
C VAL A 209 -12.71 -0.50 2.60
N PHE A 210 -12.75 -1.83 2.59
CA PHE A 210 -13.89 -2.59 2.06
C PHE A 210 -15.16 -2.43 2.89
N VAL A 211 -15.05 -2.35 4.22
CA VAL A 211 -16.20 -2.06 5.09
C VAL A 211 -16.81 -0.72 4.74
N TYR A 212 -15.98 0.31 4.54
CA TYR A 212 -16.46 1.62 4.14
C TYR A 212 -17.08 1.61 2.73
N LEU A 213 -16.38 1.03 1.75
CA LEU A 213 -16.85 0.96 0.35
C LEU A 213 -18.14 0.16 0.17
N ARG A 214 -18.36 -0.89 0.98
CA ARG A 214 -19.61 -1.67 0.96
C ARG A 214 -20.85 -0.80 1.21
N GLY A 215 -20.70 0.32 1.93
CA GLY A 215 -21.79 1.21 2.27
C GLY A 215 -22.73 0.65 3.34
N GLY A 216 -23.98 1.12 3.35
CA GLY A 216 -25.00 0.71 4.32
C GLY A 216 -24.82 1.33 5.72
N ALA A 217 -25.36 0.66 6.74
CA ALA A 217 -25.45 1.19 8.11
C ALA A 217 -24.08 1.55 8.71
N VAL A 218 -23.06 0.70 8.52
CA VAL A 218 -21.72 0.97 9.07
C VAL A 218 -21.10 2.24 8.49
N ARG A 219 -21.22 2.47 7.17
CA ARG A 219 -20.77 3.72 6.55
C ARG A 219 -21.54 4.92 7.08
N ALA A 220 -22.86 4.78 7.28
CA ALA A 220 -23.68 5.84 7.85
C ALA A 220 -23.25 6.17 9.29
N ASP A 221 -22.93 5.18 10.12
CA ASP A 221 -22.46 5.37 11.48
C ASP A 221 -21.07 6.03 11.52
N ILE A 222 -20.14 5.62 10.65
CA ILE A 222 -18.83 6.27 10.47
C ILE A 222 -19.04 7.74 10.09
N ARG A 223 -19.90 8.01 9.09
CA ARG A 223 -20.25 9.36 8.64
C ARG A 223 -20.83 10.19 9.79
N HIS A 224 -21.75 9.63 10.57
CA HIS A 224 -22.39 10.32 11.69
C HIS A 224 -21.39 10.78 12.75
N ARG A 225 -20.42 9.92 13.12
CA ARG A 225 -19.38 10.27 14.10
C ARG A 225 -18.49 11.41 13.62
N VAL A 226 -18.13 11.41 12.34
CA VAL A 226 -17.32 12.50 11.74
C VAL A 226 -18.14 13.80 11.68
N VAL A 227 -19.40 13.72 11.27
CA VAL A 227 -20.31 14.88 11.19
C VAL A 227 -20.53 15.52 12.56
N ALA A 228 -20.74 14.74 13.62
CA ALA A 228 -20.92 15.27 14.97
C ALA A 228 -19.76 16.20 15.39
N GLU A 229 -18.52 15.79 15.13
CA GLU A 229 -17.34 16.60 15.44
C GLU A 229 -17.15 17.77 14.48
N LEU A 230 -17.52 17.64 13.20
CA LEU A 230 -17.51 18.75 12.24
C LEU A 230 -18.48 19.86 12.66
N LEU A 231 -19.68 19.50 13.12
CA LEU A 231 -20.68 20.46 13.60
C LEU A 231 -20.20 21.15 14.87
N ALA A 232 -19.63 20.40 15.82
CA ALA A 232 -19.06 20.98 17.04
C ALA A 232 -17.88 21.92 16.72
N ALA A 233 -16.99 21.55 15.80
CA ALA A 233 -15.89 22.40 15.36
C ALA A 233 -16.37 23.67 14.66
N ARG A 234 -17.42 23.57 13.83
CA ARG A 234 -18.03 24.72 13.15
C ARG A 234 -18.69 25.68 14.14
N ALA A 235 -19.34 25.15 15.17
CA ALA A 235 -19.90 25.96 16.25
C ALA A 235 -18.79 26.72 17.01
N ASP A 236 -17.71 26.03 17.37
CA ASP A 236 -16.54 26.64 18.04
C ASP A 236 -15.88 27.71 17.16
N ALA A 237 -15.72 27.42 15.86
CA ALA A 237 -15.14 28.33 14.87
C ALA A 237 -15.98 29.60 14.73
N THR A 238 -17.29 29.47 14.63
CA THR A 238 -18.21 30.61 14.55
C THR A 238 -18.21 31.43 15.85
N ALA A 239 -18.21 30.78 17.02
CA ALA A 239 -18.21 31.48 18.31
C ALA A 239 -16.95 32.30 18.56
N LYS A 240 -15.82 31.91 17.95
CA LYS A 240 -14.50 32.54 18.13
C LYS A 240 -14.04 33.37 16.94
N ASP A 241 -14.84 33.45 15.88
CA ASP A 241 -14.46 34.05 14.60
C ASP A 241 -13.14 33.47 14.05
N GLU A 242 -13.04 32.14 14.06
CA GLU A 242 -11.86 31.39 13.63
C GLU A 242 -12.16 30.55 12.38
N PRO A 243 -11.18 30.34 11.48
CA PRO A 243 -11.32 29.40 10.38
C PRO A 243 -11.45 27.94 10.87
N LEU A 244 -12.25 27.16 10.15
CA LEU A 244 -12.37 25.71 10.30
C LEU A 244 -11.54 25.00 9.23
N VAL A 245 -10.46 24.36 9.68
CA VAL A 245 -9.58 23.51 8.87
C VAL A 245 -9.94 22.05 9.12
N VAL A 246 -10.14 21.27 8.07
CA VAL A 246 -10.45 19.85 8.17
C VAL A 246 -9.38 19.05 7.47
N VAL A 247 -8.75 18.12 8.19
CA VAL A 247 -7.66 17.29 7.68
C VAL A 247 -8.14 15.85 7.53
N GLY A 248 -7.94 15.28 6.35
CA GLY A 248 -8.19 13.87 6.07
C GLY A 248 -6.90 13.15 5.71
N HIS A 249 -6.48 12.20 6.54
CA HIS A 249 -5.32 11.35 6.24
C HIS A 249 -5.77 10.00 5.69
N SER A 250 -5.14 9.51 4.61
CA SER A 250 -5.47 8.21 4.02
C SER A 250 -6.98 8.09 3.76
N LEU A 251 -7.63 7.00 4.18
CA LEU A 251 -9.09 6.83 4.04
C LEU A 251 -9.90 7.96 4.69
N GLY A 252 -9.36 8.67 5.70
CA GLY A 252 -10.02 9.84 6.29
C GLY A 252 -10.33 10.95 5.29
N GLY A 253 -9.48 11.14 4.26
CA GLY A 253 -9.75 12.10 3.18
C GLY A 253 -10.85 11.62 2.22
N VAL A 254 -10.95 10.31 1.98
CA VAL A 254 -12.08 9.70 1.23
C VAL A 254 -13.39 9.89 2.00
N ILE A 255 -13.37 9.64 3.33
CA ILE A 255 -14.54 9.82 4.20
C ILE A 255 -15.03 11.27 4.17
N LEU A 256 -14.10 12.22 4.28
CA LEU A 256 -14.44 13.64 4.22
C LEU A 256 -14.96 14.06 2.86
N TYR A 257 -14.34 13.62 1.76
CA TYR A 257 -14.82 13.94 0.42
C TYR A 257 -16.25 13.39 0.20
N ASP A 258 -16.51 12.15 0.61
CA ASP A 258 -17.84 11.54 0.54
C ASP A 258 -18.90 12.35 1.31
N LEU A 259 -18.58 12.76 2.54
CA LEU A 259 -19.45 13.57 3.38
C LEU A 259 -19.74 14.94 2.78
N LEU A 260 -18.71 15.60 2.23
CA LEU A 260 -18.80 16.98 1.77
C LEU A 260 -19.42 17.10 0.37
N THR A 261 -19.38 16.03 -0.43
CA THR A 261 -20.07 15.96 -1.73
C THR A 261 -21.55 15.63 -1.63
N ASP A 262 -21.99 15.04 -0.51
CA ASP A 262 -23.39 14.84 -0.16
C ASP A 262 -23.69 15.38 1.27
N PRO A 263 -23.69 16.71 1.48
CA PRO A 263 -23.90 17.29 2.81
C PRO A 263 -25.26 16.92 3.42
N ALA A 264 -26.33 16.97 2.61
CA ALA A 264 -27.68 16.67 3.08
C ALA A 264 -27.81 15.20 3.50
N GLY A 265 -27.35 14.25 2.69
CA GLY A 265 -27.34 12.83 3.07
C GLY A 265 -26.35 12.51 4.19
N ALA A 266 -25.37 13.38 4.45
CA ALA A 266 -24.47 13.28 5.60
C ALA A 266 -25.10 13.78 6.90
N GLY A 267 -26.19 14.54 6.83
CA GLY A 267 -26.77 15.24 7.98
C GLY A 267 -26.03 16.54 8.34
N LEU A 268 -25.29 17.14 7.41
CA LEU A 268 -24.77 18.50 7.55
C LEU A 268 -25.90 19.50 7.22
N PRO A 269 -26.04 20.60 7.99
CA PRO A 269 -27.08 21.59 7.75
C PRO A 269 -26.83 22.37 6.46
N ASP A 270 -27.91 22.94 5.90
CA ASP A 270 -27.81 23.84 4.76
C ASP A 270 -26.86 25.01 5.05
N GLY A 271 -26.01 25.33 4.08
CA GLY A 271 -24.99 26.37 4.22
C GLY A 271 -23.79 25.98 5.09
N PHE A 272 -23.65 24.71 5.52
CA PHE A 272 -22.43 24.24 6.14
C PHE A 272 -21.23 24.46 5.21
N ALA A 273 -20.17 25.08 5.75
CA ALA A 273 -18.97 25.38 5.00
C ALA A 273 -17.70 25.26 5.86
N ILE A 274 -16.61 24.89 5.22
CA ILE A 274 -15.26 24.81 5.79
C ILE A 274 -14.28 25.66 4.99
N ASP A 275 -13.32 26.25 5.68
CA ASP A 275 -12.35 27.17 5.09
C ASP A 275 -11.29 26.41 4.28
N VAL A 276 -10.82 25.29 4.82
CA VAL A 276 -9.80 24.44 4.19
C VAL A 276 -10.12 22.97 4.39
N LEU A 277 -10.19 22.22 3.29
CA LEU A 277 -10.01 20.77 3.29
C LEU A 277 -8.55 20.47 2.95
N LEU A 278 -7.84 19.79 3.86
CA LEU A 278 -6.47 19.32 3.67
C LEU A 278 -6.45 17.80 3.60
N THR A 279 -6.37 17.24 2.40
CA THR A 279 -6.15 15.79 2.22
C THR A 279 -4.66 15.49 2.22
N VAL A 280 -4.23 14.48 2.98
CA VAL A 280 -2.80 14.14 3.12
C VAL A 280 -2.63 12.65 2.92
N GLY A 281 -1.78 12.25 1.97
CA GLY A 281 -1.55 10.84 1.66
C GLY A 281 -2.87 10.09 1.42
N SER A 282 -3.77 10.67 0.61
CA SER A 282 -5.18 10.23 0.53
C SER A 282 -5.57 9.84 -0.89
N GLN A 283 -6.75 9.22 -1.03
CA GLN A 283 -7.23 8.58 -2.26
C GLN A 283 -8.47 9.22 -2.97
N PRO A 284 -8.97 10.45 -2.67
CA PRO A 284 -10.11 11.02 -3.41
C PRO A 284 -9.94 11.06 -4.92
N GLY A 285 -8.75 11.45 -5.42
CA GLY A 285 -8.46 11.47 -6.86
C GLY A 285 -8.64 10.09 -7.51
N PHE A 286 -8.02 9.07 -6.92
CA PHE A 286 -8.13 7.69 -7.39
C PHE A 286 -9.57 7.15 -7.33
N PHE A 287 -10.31 7.46 -6.26
CA PHE A 287 -11.69 6.99 -6.09
C PHE A 287 -12.64 7.65 -7.08
N GLU A 288 -12.45 8.92 -7.42
CA GLU A 288 -13.23 9.60 -8.45
C GLU A 288 -12.87 9.10 -9.86
N GLU A 289 -11.60 8.80 -10.12
CA GLU A 289 -11.18 8.18 -11.39
C GLU A 289 -11.89 6.85 -11.64
N LEU A 290 -12.14 6.09 -10.56
CA LEU A 290 -12.92 4.85 -10.57
C LEU A 290 -14.44 5.05 -10.38
N LYS A 291 -14.91 6.29 -10.20
CA LYS A 291 -16.32 6.64 -9.97
C LYS A 291 -16.96 5.90 -8.79
N LEU A 292 -16.22 5.78 -7.69
CA LEU A 292 -16.64 5.06 -6.48
C LEU A 292 -17.51 5.90 -5.54
N PHE A 293 -17.54 7.24 -5.69
CA PHE A 293 -18.40 8.08 -4.89
C PHE A 293 -19.82 8.08 -5.43
N ALA A 294 -20.82 8.15 -4.53
CA ALA A 294 -22.22 8.26 -4.94
C ALA A 294 -22.48 9.56 -5.73
N ALA A 295 -21.75 10.62 -5.39
CA ALA A 295 -21.80 11.91 -6.08
C ALA A 295 -21.01 11.95 -7.40
N SER A 296 -20.25 10.90 -7.74
CA SER A 296 -19.46 10.88 -8.97
C SER A 296 -20.36 10.93 -10.21
N GLU A 297 -20.15 11.94 -11.06
CA GLU A 297 -20.80 12.02 -12.36
C GLU A 297 -20.08 11.10 -13.35
N LYS A 298 -20.74 9.99 -13.73
CA LYS A 298 -20.19 8.96 -14.64
C LYS A 298 -19.94 9.46 -16.06
N SER A 299 -20.58 10.56 -16.46
CA SER A 299 -20.38 11.21 -17.76
C SER A 299 -19.10 12.04 -17.84
N ILE A 300 -18.39 12.25 -16.73
CA ILE A 300 -17.12 13.00 -16.67
C ILE A 300 -15.97 11.99 -16.54
N PRO A 301 -14.84 12.15 -17.25
CA PRO A 301 -14.55 13.24 -18.18
C PRO A 301 -15.34 13.13 -19.49
N SER A 302 -15.69 14.29 -20.05
CA SER A 302 -16.28 14.45 -21.39
C SER A 302 -15.58 15.61 -22.14
N PRO A 303 -15.75 15.74 -23.46
CA PRO A 303 -15.13 16.84 -24.22
C PRO A 303 -15.46 18.25 -23.70
N GLY A 304 -16.63 18.45 -23.06
CA GLY A 304 -17.05 19.75 -22.53
C GLY A 304 -16.82 19.96 -21.03
N ARG A 305 -16.49 18.89 -20.29
CA ARG A 305 -16.21 18.94 -18.85
C ARG A 305 -15.25 17.82 -18.49
N THR A 306 -13.99 18.17 -18.29
CA THR A 306 -12.91 17.21 -18.05
C THR A 306 -12.66 16.94 -16.57
N LEU A 307 -13.06 17.84 -15.68
CA LEU A 307 -12.82 17.76 -14.24
C LEU A 307 -14.14 17.63 -13.46
N ALA A 308 -14.13 16.81 -12.41
CA ALA A 308 -15.18 16.79 -11.40
C ALA A 308 -15.15 18.10 -10.59
N ALA A 309 -16.29 18.52 -10.03
CA ALA A 309 -16.30 19.71 -9.17
C ALA A 309 -15.80 19.35 -7.77
N LYS A 310 -15.02 20.24 -7.13
CA LYS A 310 -14.79 20.13 -5.68
C LYS A 310 -16.12 20.31 -4.91
N PRO A 311 -16.23 19.80 -3.68
CA PRO A 311 -17.46 19.95 -2.91
C PRO A 311 -17.75 21.43 -2.62
N ALA A 312 -19.01 21.86 -2.81
CA ALA A 312 -19.41 23.27 -2.68
C ALA A 312 -19.19 23.84 -1.27
N ALA A 313 -19.29 22.99 -0.25
CA ALA A 313 -19.03 23.33 1.15
C ALA A 313 -17.55 23.63 1.46
N VAL A 314 -16.63 23.38 0.52
CA VAL A 314 -15.19 23.55 0.72
C VAL A 314 -14.74 24.82 0.04
N ALA A 315 -14.29 25.83 0.81
CA ALA A 315 -13.73 27.05 0.21
C ALA A 315 -12.43 26.74 -0.53
N ARG A 316 -11.46 26.11 0.13
CA ARG A 316 -10.17 25.71 -0.45
C ARG A 316 -9.89 24.24 -0.23
N TRP A 317 -9.44 23.54 -1.27
CA TRP A 317 -8.99 22.16 -1.15
C TRP A 317 -7.51 22.06 -1.49
N TRP A 318 -6.73 21.73 -0.47
CA TRP A 318 -5.30 21.44 -0.56
C TRP A 318 -5.08 19.94 -0.44
N ASN A 319 -4.38 19.35 -1.41
CA ASN A 319 -4.02 17.94 -1.39
C ASN A 319 -2.50 17.79 -1.27
N VAL A 320 -2.03 17.03 -0.29
CA VAL A 320 -0.61 16.77 -0.04
C VAL A 320 -0.32 15.31 -0.37
N TYR A 321 0.66 15.10 -1.25
CA TYR A 321 1.09 13.77 -1.67
C TYR A 321 2.62 13.64 -1.60
N ASP A 322 3.10 12.43 -1.35
CA ASP A 322 4.51 12.08 -1.41
C ASP A 322 4.74 11.13 -2.60
N PRO A 323 5.62 11.45 -3.58
CA PRO A 323 5.88 10.57 -4.71
C PRO A 323 6.32 9.14 -4.35
N VAL A 324 6.86 8.91 -3.15
CA VAL A 324 7.23 7.55 -2.69
C VAL A 324 6.14 6.86 -1.86
N ASP A 325 5.08 7.57 -1.48
CA ASP A 325 3.90 6.99 -0.83
C ASP A 325 2.94 6.48 -1.91
N VAL A 326 2.97 5.17 -2.12
CA VAL A 326 2.16 4.45 -3.12
C VAL A 326 0.64 4.52 -2.86
N LEU A 327 0.23 5.02 -1.68
CA LEU A 327 -1.16 5.21 -1.31
C LEU A 327 -1.57 6.69 -1.31
N SER A 328 -0.67 7.60 -1.70
CA SER A 328 -0.98 9.01 -1.91
C SER A 328 -1.27 9.30 -3.37
N PHE A 329 -2.42 9.91 -3.63
CA PHE A 329 -2.85 10.23 -4.98
C PHE A 329 -3.02 11.73 -5.15
N ARG A 330 -2.77 12.18 -6.37
CA ARG A 330 -3.00 13.55 -6.81
C ARG A 330 -4.49 13.80 -7.00
N CYS A 331 -4.93 15.03 -6.74
CA CYS A 331 -6.31 15.47 -6.98
C CYS A 331 -6.38 16.50 -8.12
N GLN A 332 -5.30 17.25 -8.36
CA GLN A 332 -5.22 18.18 -9.48
C GLN A 332 -5.17 17.39 -10.79
N GLY A 333 -6.07 17.74 -11.73
CA GLY A 333 -6.29 16.99 -12.97
C GLY A 333 -7.46 16.02 -12.89
N ILE A 334 -8.03 15.81 -11.70
CA ILE A 334 -9.30 15.08 -11.49
C ILE A 334 -10.40 16.03 -11.07
N PHE A 335 -10.10 16.94 -10.13
CA PHE A 335 -11.05 17.91 -9.61
C PHE A 335 -10.68 19.35 -10.00
N ASP A 336 -11.70 20.16 -10.24
CA ASP A 336 -11.57 21.60 -10.42
C ASP A 336 -11.38 22.32 -9.08
N GLY A 337 -10.51 23.34 -9.05
CA GLY A 337 -10.26 24.17 -7.88
C GLY A 337 -9.48 23.49 -6.73
N VAL A 338 -8.71 22.43 -7.03
CA VAL A 338 -7.83 21.74 -6.05
C VAL A 338 -6.37 22.06 -6.31
N GLU A 339 -5.64 22.38 -5.24
CA GLU A 339 -4.19 22.62 -5.29
C GLU A 339 -3.43 21.39 -4.75
N ASP A 340 -2.61 20.77 -5.59
CA ASP A 340 -1.72 19.67 -5.18
C ASP A 340 -0.37 20.21 -4.66
N PHE A 341 0.12 19.65 -3.56
CA PHE A 341 1.42 19.96 -2.98
C PHE A 341 2.23 18.69 -2.76
N MET A 342 3.37 18.60 -3.46
CA MET A 342 4.34 17.55 -3.22
C MET A 342 5.03 17.78 -1.86
N PHE A 343 5.06 16.73 -1.03
CA PHE A 343 5.77 16.71 0.23
C PHE A 343 6.58 15.43 0.35
N SER A 344 7.91 15.53 0.32
CA SER A 344 8.76 14.38 0.62
C SER A 344 8.85 14.18 2.14
N SER A 345 8.38 13.03 2.59
CA SER A 345 8.48 12.56 3.96
C SER A 345 9.89 12.08 4.33
N MET A 346 10.80 11.96 3.37
CA MET A 346 12.19 11.49 3.54
C MET A 346 12.30 10.15 4.29
N THR A 347 11.36 9.25 4.07
CA THR A 347 11.43 7.85 4.53
C THR A 347 11.42 6.89 3.35
N GLY A 348 11.69 5.61 3.61
CA GLY A 348 11.47 4.57 2.62
C GLY A 348 9.98 4.43 2.26
N VAL A 349 9.71 3.75 1.15
CA VAL A 349 8.36 3.52 0.58
C VAL A 349 7.35 2.99 1.61
N ILE A 350 7.81 2.15 2.56
CA ILE A 350 6.96 1.51 3.58
C ILE A 350 6.42 2.53 4.61
N ASP A 351 7.24 3.49 5.04
CA ASP A 351 6.91 4.40 6.15
C ASP A 351 6.40 5.77 5.67
N ALA A 352 6.48 6.05 4.37
CA ALA A 352 6.11 7.36 3.81
C ALA A 352 4.66 7.72 4.15
N HIS A 353 3.76 6.74 4.08
CA HIS A 353 2.33 6.95 4.30
C HIS A 353 1.96 7.44 5.71
N THR A 354 2.71 7.01 6.73
CA THR A 354 2.40 7.29 8.14
C THR A 354 3.24 8.45 8.70
N SER A 355 4.25 8.92 7.97
CA SER A 355 5.27 9.82 8.53
C SER A 355 5.06 11.31 8.26
N TYR A 356 4.05 11.72 7.47
CA TYR A 356 3.75 13.14 7.17
C TYR A 356 3.75 14.02 8.43
N PHE A 357 2.98 13.62 9.45
CA PHE A 357 2.79 14.37 10.70
C PHE A 357 3.91 14.17 11.73
N MET A 358 4.95 13.41 11.38
CA MET A 358 6.18 13.29 12.17
C MET A 358 7.19 14.36 11.79
N ARG A 359 6.98 15.08 10.67
CA ARG A 359 7.95 16.03 10.12
C ARG A 359 7.60 17.46 10.51
N PRO A 360 8.45 18.18 11.27
CA PRO A 360 8.21 19.59 11.61
C PRO A 360 7.96 20.49 10.39
N ARG A 361 8.67 20.22 9.27
CA ARG A 361 8.52 20.98 8.02
C ARG A 361 7.11 20.90 7.42
N PHE A 362 6.35 19.83 7.66
CA PHE A 362 4.95 19.75 7.25
C PHE A 362 4.15 20.87 7.93
N PHE A 363 4.28 20.99 9.25
CA PHE A 363 3.56 21.97 10.06
C PHE A 363 4.00 23.40 9.76
N GLU A 364 5.30 23.64 9.53
CA GLU A 364 5.81 24.96 9.15
C GLU A 364 5.22 25.42 7.81
N ARG A 365 5.16 24.54 6.81
CA ARG A 365 4.56 24.84 5.50
C ARG A 365 3.05 25.08 5.63
N LEU A 366 2.37 24.25 6.42
CA LEU A 366 0.94 24.45 6.71
C LEU A 366 0.70 25.81 7.36
N ARG A 367 1.49 26.18 8.37
CA ARG A 367 1.41 27.49 9.03
C ARG A 367 1.53 28.64 8.03
N SER A 368 2.58 28.63 7.20
CA SER A 368 2.81 29.68 6.21
C SER A 368 1.65 29.81 5.22
N ARG A 369 1.03 28.70 4.83
CA ARG A 369 -0.15 28.71 3.95
C ARG A 369 -1.38 29.27 4.64
N LEU A 370 -1.65 28.86 5.89
CA LEU A 370 -2.77 29.37 6.66
C LEU A 370 -2.61 30.88 6.95
N GLN A 371 -1.40 31.35 7.23
CA GLN A 371 -1.12 32.77 7.42
C GLN A 371 -1.31 33.61 6.16
N ALA A 372 -1.12 33.03 4.97
CA ALA A 372 -1.40 33.71 3.71
C ALA A 372 -2.91 33.82 3.38
N LEU A 373 -3.78 33.20 4.18
CA LEU A 373 -5.24 33.31 4.06
C LEU A 373 -5.82 34.44 4.92
N ALA A 374 -5.11 34.86 5.96
CA ALA A 374 -5.47 35.96 6.86
C ALA A 374 -4.96 37.28 6.28
#